data_AF-A0A939MIL8-F1
#
_entry.id   AF-A0A939MIL8-F1
#
_cell.length_a   1.000
_cell.length_b   1.000
_cell.length_c   1.000
_cell.angle_alpha   90.00
_cell.angle_beta   90.00
_cell.angle_gamma   90.00
#
_symmetry.space_group_name_H-M   'P 1'
#
loop_
_entity.id
_entity.type
_entity.pdbx_description
1 polymer ?
#
loop_
_entity_poly.entity_id
_entity_poly.type
_entity_poly.pdbx_seq_one_letter_code
_entity_poly.pdbx_strand_id
1 'polypeptide(L)'
;MSNTVADRLAKKSRKKAPAKQVRLKLVFVDFWSAVKFSFFVSLCLAIVGVVATVLLYVVLLSTQVLAQLDELFMDIVSAEQSLMALIGFPQVLGFSIVIGILTIIVGTALGAISALIYNLLVRVLGGFQLGFTSS
;
A
#
# COMPACT_ATOMS: atom_id res chain seq x y z
N MET A 1 -19.33 2.87 -64.53
CA MET A 1 -18.61 3.97 -63.86
C MET A 1 -19.50 4.52 -62.76
N SER A 2 -19.43 3.96 -61.54
CA SER A 2 -20.39 4.27 -60.48
C SER A 2 -19.72 4.14 -59.11
N ASN A 3 -18.70 4.95 -58.83
CA ASN A 3 -18.04 5.00 -57.52
C ASN A 3 -17.38 6.37 -57.30
N THR A 4 -18.18 7.42 -57.18
CA THR A 4 -17.66 8.77 -56.88
C THR A 4 -18.35 9.41 -55.69
N VAL A 5 -19.62 9.08 -55.44
CA VAL A 5 -20.35 9.63 -54.29
C VAL A 5 -20.17 8.77 -53.03
N ALA A 6 -20.12 7.44 -53.18
CA ALA A 6 -19.87 6.50 -52.08
C ALA A 6 -18.47 6.69 -51.44
N ASP A 7 -17.43 6.89 -52.25
CA ASP A 7 -16.06 7.17 -51.77
C ASP A 7 -15.95 8.52 -51.05
N ARG A 8 -16.73 9.54 -51.49
CA ARG A 8 -16.76 10.87 -50.85
C ARG A 8 -17.47 10.84 -49.50
N LEU A 9 -18.46 9.98 -49.33
CA LEU A 9 -19.20 9.80 -48.08
C LEU A 9 -18.42 8.95 -47.07
N ALA A 10 -17.74 7.89 -47.52
CA ALA A 10 -16.87 7.06 -46.66
C ALA A 10 -15.69 7.86 -46.07
N LYS A 11 -15.13 8.81 -46.84
CA LYS A 11 -14.00 9.64 -46.39
C LYS A 11 -14.37 10.70 -45.34
N LYS A 12 -15.66 10.99 -45.12
CA LYS A 12 -16.13 11.98 -44.13
C LYS A 12 -16.39 11.37 -42.75
N SER A 13 -16.45 10.05 -42.63
CA SER A 13 -16.81 9.34 -41.39
C SER A 13 -15.62 9.00 -40.46
N ARG A 14 -14.38 9.36 -40.82
CA ARG A 14 -13.17 9.00 -40.03
C ARG A 14 -12.37 10.21 -39.56
N LYS A 15 -13.02 11.34 -39.27
CA LYS A 15 -12.40 12.34 -38.40
C LYS A 15 -12.61 11.87 -36.96
N LYS A 16 -11.58 11.29 -36.34
CA LYS A 16 -11.51 11.09 -34.89
C LYS A 16 -11.93 12.43 -34.27
N ALA A 17 -13.01 12.44 -33.50
CA ALA A 17 -13.46 13.66 -32.83
C ALA A 17 -12.25 14.24 -32.06
N PRO A 18 -11.99 15.56 -32.13
CA PRO A 18 -10.87 16.14 -31.39
C PRO A 18 -11.03 15.78 -29.92
N ALA A 19 -9.95 15.30 -29.32
CA ALA A 19 -9.89 14.91 -27.91
C ALA A 19 -10.36 16.08 -27.04
N LYS A 20 -11.63 16.06 -26.63
CA LYS A 20 -12.22 17.14 -25.86
C LYS A 20 -11.67 17.01 -24.44
N GLN A 21 -10.81 17.94 -24.05
CA GLN A 21 -10.34 18.02 -22.67
C GLN A 21 -11.55 18.40 -21.79
N VAL A 22 -11.97 17.50 -20.92
CA VAL A 22 -13.05 17.76 -19.97
C VAL A 22 -12.42 17.95 -18.60
N ARG A 23 -12.62 19.13 -18.01
CA ARG A 23 -12.23 19.42 -16.64
C ARG A 23 -13.36 18.98 -15.74
N LEU A 24 -13.13 17.93 -14.94
CA LEU A 24 -14.08 17.46 -13.94
C LEU A 24 -13.51 17.77 -12.55
N LYS A 25 -14.38 18.07 -11.60
CA LYS A 25 -13.98 18.24 -10.20
C LYS A 25 -14.13 16.90 -9.48
N LEU A 26 -13.13 16.49 -8.70
CA LEU A 26 -13.25 15.34 -7.80
C LEU A 26 -14.04 15.78 -6.56
N VAL A 27 -15.36 15.70 -6.66
CA VAL A 27 -16.30 16.22 -5.65
C VAL A 27 -16.46 15.27 -4.46
N PHE A 28 -16.20 13.97 -4.65
CA PHE A 28 -16.44 12.95 -3.63
C PHE A 28 -15.49 11.77 -3.78
N VAL A 29 -14.99 11.27 -2.66
CA VAL A 29 -14.27 9.99 -2.57
C VAL A 29 -15.17 8.99 -1.85
N ASP A 30 -15.44 7.87 -2.51
CA ASP A 30 -16.26 6.81 -1.95
C ASP A 30 -15.51 6.09 -0.81
N PHE A 31 -16.15 6.01 0.36
CA PHE A 31 -15.62 5.34 1.54
C PHE A 31 -15.23 3.89 1.26
N TRP A 32 -16.06 3.17 0.51
CA TRP A 32 -15.83 1.77 0.18
C TRP A 32 -14.63 1.60 -0.75
N SER A 33 -14.41 2.55 -1.66
CA SER A 33 -13.23 2.54 -2.53
C SER A 33 -11.94 2.79 -1.73
N ALA A 34 -11.97 3.75 -0.80
CA ALA A 34 -10.81 4.05 0.04
C ALA A 34 -10.44 2.90 0.97
N VAL A 35 -11.43 2.23 1.57
CA VAL A 35 -11.22 1.05 2.43
C VAL A 35 -10.59 -0.11 1.66
N LYS A 36 -11.07 -0.39 0.44
CA LYS A 36 -10.48 -1.46 -0.39
C LYS A 36 -9.04 -1.14 -0.76
N PHE A 37 -8.78 0.08 -1.23
CA PHE A 37 -7.45 0.49 -1.63
C PHE A 37 -6.46 0.48 -0.45
N SER A 38 -6.87 1.03 0.70
CA SER A 38 -6.03 1.04 1.90
C SER A 38 -5.79 -0.36 2.45
N PHE A 39 -6.77 -1.26 2.37
CA PHE A 39 -6.58 -2.66 2.73
C PHE A 39 -5.48 -3.32 1.89
N PHE A 40 -5.52 -3.16 0.56
CA PHE A 40 -4.47 -3.69 -0.32
C PHE A 40 -3.09 -3.09 -0.04
N VAL A 41 -3.00 -1.77 0.14
CA VAL A 41 -1.74 -1.10 0.46
C VAL A 41 -1.18 -1.59 1.79
N SER A 42 -2.03 -1.70 2.82
CA SER A 42 -1.62 -2.14 4.15
C SER A 42 -1.23 -3.62 4.17
N LEU A 43 -1.90 -4.46 3.36
CA LEU A 43 -1.52 -5.85 3.15
C LEU A 43 -0.14 -5.98 2.51
N CYS A 44 0.14 -5.19 1.47
CA CYS A 44 1.47 -5.14 0.87
C CYS A 44 2.53 -4.69 1.90
N LEU A 45 2.26 -3.64 2.67
CA LEU A 45 3.15 -3.16 3.72
C LEU A 45 3.41 -4.22 4.81
N ALA A 46 2.38 -4.95 5.23
CA ALA A 46 2.52 -6.01 6.23
C ALA A 46 3.41 -7.15 5.73
N ILE A 47 3.23 -7.58 4.48
CA ILE A 47 4.06 -8.63 3.88
C ILE A 47 5.52 -8.16 3.77
N VAL A 48 5.75 -6.94 3.25
CA VAL A 48 7.10 -6.36 3.17
C VAL A 48 7.72 -6.24 4.55
N GLY A 49 6.95 -5.83 5.56
CA GLY A 49 7.39 -5.74 6.95
C GLY A 49 7.84 -7.10 7.50
N VAL A 50 7.06 -8.16 7.29
CA VAL A 50 7.45 -9.51 7.72
C VAL A 50 8.73 -9.98 7.04
N VAL A 51 8.83 -9.80 5.72
CA VAL A 51 10.04 -10.17 4.97
C VAL A 51 11.26 -9.36 5.47
N ALA A 52 11.08 -8.07 5.72
CA ALA A 52 12.14 -7.21 6.26
C ALA A 52 12.61 -7.70 7.64
N THR A 53 11.70 -8.04 8.55
CA THR A 53 12.06 -8.60 9.87
C THR A 53 12.83 -9.91 9.75
N VAL A 54 12.42 -10.80 8.84
CA VAL A 54 13.14 -12.06 8.58
C VAL A 54 14.54 -11.79 8.05
N LEU A 55 14.70 -10.87 7.09
CA LEU A 55 16.01 -10.51 6.56
C LEU A 55 16.91 -9.90 7.64
N LEU A 56 16.37 -9.01 8.48
CA LEU A 56 17.10 -8.46 9.62
C LEU A 56 17.55 -9.56 10.57
N TYR A 57 16.66 -10.53 10.89
CA TYR A 57 17.02 -11.64 11.76
C TYR A 57 18.16 -12.50 11.20
N VAL A 58 18.14 -12.80 9.89
CA VAL A 58 19.22 -13.55 9.23
C VAL A 58 20.54 -12.79 9.30
N VAL A 59 20.51 -11.47 9.10
CA VAL A 59 21.70 -10.61 9.26
C VAL A 59 22.21 -10.66 10.71
N LEU A 60 21.32 -10.62 11.70
CA LEU A 60 21.70 -10.73 13.13
C LEU A 60 22.32 -12.08 13.48
N LEU A 61 21.86 -13.18 12.87
CA LEU A 61 22.51 -14.49 13.02
C LEU A 61 23.92 -14.49 12.41
N SER A 62 24.11 -13.82 11.28
CA SER A 62 25.41 -13.77 10.60
C SER A 62 26.48 -12.99 11.36
N THR A 63 26.09 -11.95 12.10
CA THR A 63 27.03 -11.11 12.87
C THR A 63 27.44 -11.74 14.20
N GLN A 64 26.86 -12.87 14.60
CA GLN A 64 27.09 -13.57 15.88
C GLN A 64 26.91 -12.71 17.15
N VAL A 65 26.37 -11.49 17.01
CA VAL A 65 26.15 -10.57 18.14
C VAL A 65 25.21 -11.19 19.17
N LEU A 66 24.20 -11.94 18.71
CA LEU A 66 23.28 -12.65 19.60
C LEU A 66 23.97 -13.73 20.44
N ALA A 67 24.98 -14.41 19.90
CA ALA A 67 25.73 -15.43 20.63
C ALA A 67 26.62 -14.79 21.71
N GLN A 68 27.29 -13.68 21.39
CA GLN A 68 28.12 -12.94 22.36
C GLN A 68 27.27 -12.35 23.49
N LEU A 69 26.06 -11.86 23.18
CA LEU A 69 25.14 -11.36 24.19
C LEU A 69 24.62 -12.47 25.10
N ASP A 70 24.30 -13.66 24.57
CA ASP A 70 23.84 -14.81 25.37
C ASP A 70 24.94 -15.30 26.33
N GLU A 71 26.20 -15.31 25.87
CA GLU A 71 27.36 -15.71 26.69
C GLU A 71 27.58 -14.73 27.86
N LEU A 72 27.53 -13.42 27.62
CA LEU A 72 27.62 -12.41 28.69
C LEU A 72 26.40 -12.45 29.64
N PHE A 73 25.21 -12.77 29.12
CA PHE A 73 24.01 -12.84 29.95
C PHE A 73 24.00 -14.08 30.84
N MET A 74 24.47 -15.23 30.34
CA MET A 74 24.65 -16.44 31.14
C MET A 74 25.68 -16.23 32.26
N ASP A 75 26.77 -15.50 31.98
CA ASP A 75 27.84 -15.24 32.95
C ASP A 75 27.40 -14.30 34.09
N ILE A 76 26.52 -13.34 33.79
CA ILE A 76 26.03 -12.35 34.77
C ILE A 76 24.80 -12.86 35.55
N VAL A 77 23.88 -13.56 34.88
CA VAL A 77 22.54 -13.80 35.43
C VAL A 77 22.41 -15.19 36.06
N SER A 78 23.31 -16.15 35.76
CA SER A 78 23.23 -17.53 36.29
C SER A 78 21.82 -18.15 36.16
N ALA A 79 21.01 -17.68 35.21
CA ALA A 79 19.62 -18.10 35.05
C ALA A 79 19.51 -19.13 33.93
N GLU A 80 18.71 -20.16 34.19
CA GLU A 80 18.41 -21.26 33.26
C GLU A 80 17.61 -20.83 32.02
N GLN A 81 17.21 -19.55 31.91
CA GLN A 81 16.57 -19.02 30.70
C GLN A 81 17.60 -18.37 29.77
N SER A 82 17.94 -19.09 28.69
CA SER A 82 18.73 -18.55 27.59
C SER A 82 18.00 -17.38 26.90
N LEU A 83 18.70 -16.27 26.62
CA LEU A 83 18.14 -15.18 25.81
C LEU A 83 17.80 -15.68 24.40
N MET A 84 18.49 -16.70 23.94
CA MET A 84 18.21 -17.39 22.69
C MET A 84 16.78 -17.97 22.63
N ALA A 85 16.17 -18.33 23.77
CA ALA A 85 14.77 -18.77 23.82
C ALA A 85 13.78 -17.61 23.65
N LEU A 86 14.13 -16.41 24.12
CA LEU A 86 13.29 -15.20 23.99
C LEU A 86 13.43 -14.52 22.62
N ILE A 87 14.60 -14.61 21.99
CA ILE A 87 14.92 -14.04 20.66
C ILE A 87 15.00 -15.15 19.58
N GLY A 88 14.37 -16.30 19.85
CA GLY A 88 14.32 -17.40 18.89
C GLY A 88 13.60 -17.00 17.60
N PHE A 89 14.02 -17.58 16.47
CA PHE A 89 13.40 -17.38 15.15
C PHE A 89 11.86 -17.49 15.16
N PRO A 90 11.24 -18.53 15.75
CA PRO A 90 9.77 -18.64 15.76
C PRO A 90 9.10 -17.52 16.57
N GLN A 91 9.76 -17.01 17.61
CA GLN A 91 9.24 -15.93 18.43
C GLN A 91 9.27 -14.60 17.66
N VAL A 92 10.41 -14.26 17.05
CA VAL A 92 10.56 -13.05 16.23
C VAL A 92 9.60 -13.06 15.03
N LEU A 93 9.46 -14.21 14.37
CA LEU A 93 8.53 -14.37 13.26
C LEU A 93 7.07 -14.24 13.73
N GLY A 94 6.71 -14.84 14.87
CA GLY A 94 5.40 -14.69 15.48
C GLY A 94 5.05 -13.24 15.82
N PHE A 95 5.97 -12.52 16.47
CA PHE A 95 5.80 -11.08 16.76
C PHE A 95 5.65 -10.25 15.48
N SER A 96 6.45 -10.53 14.45
CA SER A 96 6.37 -9.82 13.19
C SER A 96 5.02 -10.02 12.50
N ILE A 97 4.43 -11.20 12.58
CA ILE A 97 3.09 -11.47 12.03
C ILE A 97 2.03 -10.66 12.78
N VAL A 98 2.09 -10.63 14.12
CA VAL A 98 1.16 -9.85 14.94
C VAL A 98 1.24 -8.35 14.58
N ILE A 99 2.46 -7.81 14.45
CA ILE A 99 2.68 -6.43 14.01
C ILE A 99 2.18 -6.20 12.58
N GLY A 100 2.35 -7.17 11.69
CA GLY A 100 1.81 -7.13 10.33
C GLY A 100 0.28 -7.02 10.33
N ILE A 101 -0.41 -7.84 11.13
CA ILE A 101 -1.87 -7.79 11.28
C ILE A 101 -2.30 -6.42 11.83
N LEU A 102 -1.61 -5.90 12.85
CA LEU A 102 -1.90 -4.58 13.40
C LEU A 102 -1.76 -3.48 12.32
N THR A 103 -0.72 -3.57 11.49
CA THR A 103 -0.49 -2.63 10.39
C THR A 103 -1.63 -2.66 9.36
N ILE A 104 -2.18 -3.85 9.06
CA ILE A 104 -3.34 -3.99 8.17
C ILE A 104 -4.56 -3.27 8.76
N ILE A 105 -4.85 -3.51 10.04
CA ILE A 105 -6.01 -2.91 10.72
C ILE A 105 -5.86 -1.37 10.76
N VAL A 106 -4.70 -0.89 11.21
CA VAL A 106 -4.42 0.55 11.34
C VAL A 106 -4.43 1.23 9.97
N GLY A 107 -3.79 0.65 8.97
CA GLY A 107 -3.75 1.24 7.63
C GLY A 107 -5.12 1.23 6.93
N THR A 108 -5.94 0.20 7.17
CA THR A 108 -7.32 0.18 6.68
C THR A 108 -8.15 1.30 7.33
N ALA A 109 -8.03 1.47 8.65
CA ALA A 109 -8.69 2.54 9.40
C ALA A 109 -8.22 3.94 8.94
N LEU A 110 -6.93 4.12 8.70
CA LEU A 110 -6.38 5.37 8.15
C LEU A 110 -6.96 5.69 6.77
N GLY A 111 -7.16 4.69 5.90
CA GLY A 111 -7.81 4.90 4.61
C GLY A 111 -9.27 5.34 4.72
N ALA A 112 -10.01 4.73 5.65
CA ALA A 112 -11.39 5.12 5.97
C ALA A 112 -11.46 6.58 6.44
N ILE A 113 -10.59 6.96 7.38
CA ILE A 113 -10.49 8.33 7.91
C ILE A 113 -10.11 9.32 6.81
N SER A 114 -9.15 8.96 5.95
CA SER A 114 -8.70 9.81 4.84
C SER A 114 -9.83 10.15 3.87
N ALA A 115 -10.72 9.19 3.56
CA ALA A 115 -11.89 9.43 2.72
C ALA A 115 -12.89 10.39 3.37
N LEU A 116 -13.14 10.23 4.67
CA LEU A 116 -14.03 11.11 5.42
C LEU A 116 -13.48 12.55 5.47
N ILE A 117 -12.19 12.70 5.77
CA ILE A 117 -11.53 14.01 5.78
C ILE A 117 -11.61 14.66 4.40
N TYR A 118 -11.32 13.92 3.33
CA TYR A 118 -11.42 14.44 1.97
C TYR A 118 -12.83 14.93 1.65
N ASN A 119 -13.84 14.13 1.96
CA ASN A 119 -15.24 14.49 1.73
C ASN A 119 -15.67 15.75 2.50
N LEU A 120 -15.12 15.99 3.69
CA LEU A 120 -15.34 17.23 4.45
C LEU A 120 -14.59 18.41 3.83
N LEU A 121 -13.32 18.24 3.45
CA LEU A 121 -12.51 19.30 2.85
C LEU A 121 -13.09 19.79 1.52
N VAL A 122 -13.64 18.91 0.70
CA VAL A 122 -14.23 19.30 -0.59
C VAL A 122 -15.46 20.20 -0.42
N ARG A 123 -16.25 20.02 0.65
CA ARG A 123 -17.38 20.92 0.94
C ARG A 123 -16.93 22.35 1.22
N VAL A 124 -15.73 22.53 1.76
CA VAL A 124 -15.17 23.84 2.12
C VAL A 124 -14.34 24.44 0.95
N LEU A 125 -13.54 23.62 0.28
CA LEU A 125 -12.55 24.06 -0.71
C LEU A 125 -13.02 23.95 -2.17
N GLY A 126 -14.18 23.34 -2.44
CA GLY A 126 -14.77 23.26 -3.78
C GLY A 126 -14.20 22.15 -4.69
N GLY A 127 -13.38 21.25 -4.15
CA GLY A 127 -12.89 20.03 -4.81
C GLY A 127 -11.66 20.22 -5.71
N PHE A 128 -10.86 19.16 -5.86
CA PHE A 128 -9.71 19.19 -6.76
C PHE A 128 -10.14 19.12 -8.23
N GLN A 129 -9.58 19.98 -9.10
CA GLN A 129 -9.81 19.91 -10.54
C GLN A 129 -8.93 18.82 -11.17
N LEU A 130 -9.54 17.85 -11.83
CA LEU A 130 -8.87 16.82 -12.62
C LEU A 130 -9.16 17.04 -14.10
N GLY A 131 -8.10 17.09 -14.91
CA GLY A 131 -8.20 17.16 -16.37
C GLY A 131 -8.15 15.76 -16.96
N PHE A 132 -9.23 15.32 -17.61
CA PHE A 132 -9.22 14.09 -18.40
C PHE A 132 -9.17 14.44 -19.89
N THR A 133 -8.34 13.72 -20.65
CA THR A 133 -8.26 13.80 -22.11
C THR A 133 -8.93 12.57 -22.72
N SER A 134 -9.91 12.78 -23.60
CA SER A 134 -10.62 11.69 -24.29
C SER A 134 -9.86 11.36 -25.59
N SER A 135 -9.18 10.21 -25.67
CA SER A 135 -8.44 9.79 -26.88
C SER A 135 -9.21 8.81 -27.78
#